data_AF-A0A085V3V0-F1
#
_entry.id   AF-A0A085V3V0-F1
#
_cell.length_a   1.000
_cell.length_b   1.000
_cell.length_c   1.000
_cell.angle_alpha   90.00
_cell.angle_beta   90.00
_cell.angle_gamma   90.00
#
_symmetry.space_group_name_H-M   'P 1'
#
loop_
_entity.id
_entity.type
_entity.pdbx_description
1 polymer ?
#
loop_
_entity_poly.entity_id
_entity_poly.type
_entity_poly.pdbx_seq_one_letter_code
_entity_poly.pdbx_strand_id
1 'polypeptide(L)' 'MDLRDQGFTFCVHPDRQQGQWLHPAERKHFYADWTDVTDWPDTKLVAFLMPEPEQRELFAA' A
#
# COMPACT_ATOMS: atom_id res chain seq x y z
N MET A 1 11.96 18.07 -8.71
CA MET A 1 10.62 18.33 -8.15
C MET A 1 10.03 16.96 -7.87
N ASP A 2 9.89 16.60 -6.61
CA ASP A 2 9.35 15.29 -6.20
C ASP A 2 7.81 15.31 -6.31
N LEU A 3 7.18 14.19 -6.61
CA LEU A 3 5.72 14.04 -6.53
C LEU A 3 5.24 14.25 -5.08
N ARG A 4 6.05 13.84 -4.12
CA ARG A 4 5.81 14.08 -2.70
C ARG A 4 5.78 15.56 -2.33
N ASP A 5 6.71 16.36 -2.86
CA ASP A 5 6.74 17.82 -2.65
C ASP A 5 5.52 18.53 -3.26
N GLN A 6 4.88 17.89 -4.25
CA GLN A 6 3.65 18.35 -4.89
C GLN A 6 2.38 17.86 -4.17
N GLY A 7 2.53 17.15 -3.04
CA GLY A 7 1.43 16.67 -2.22
C GLY A 7 0.78 15.38 -2.72
N PHE A 8 1.40 14.67 -3.65
CA PHE A 8 0.97 13.33 -4.04
C PHE A 8 1.28 12.33 -2.93
N THR A 9 0.42 11.33 -2.79
CA THR A 9 0.59 10.23 -1.85
C THR A 9 0.71 8.91 -2.61
N PHE A 10 1.69 8.08 -2.24
CA PHE A 10 1.80 6.73 -2.77
C PHE A 10 0.79 5.83 -2.07
N CYS A 11 -0.20 5.37 -2.83
CA CYS A 11 -1.30 4.56 -2.33
C CYS A 11 -1.26 3.16 -2.95
N VAL A 12 -1.64 2.17 -2.16
CA VAL A 12 -1.72 0.76 -2.56
C VAL A 12 -3.17 0.30 -2.55
N HIS A 13 -3.58 -0.36 -3.62
CA HIS A 13 -4.91 -0.94 -3.78
C HIS A 13 -5.17 -2.02 -2.72
N PRO A 14 -6.41 -2.23 -2.27
CA PRO A 14 -6.75 -3.24 -1.25
C PRO A 14 -6.28 -4.67 -1.55
N ASP A 15 -6.20 -5.04 -2.83
CA ASP A 15 -5.67 -6.34 -3.28
C ASP A 15 -4.14 -6.48 -3.14
N ARG A 16 -3.45 -5.38 -2.80
CA ARG A 16 -1.99 -5.28 -2.62
C ARG A 16 -1.18 -5.59 -3.89
N GLN A 17 -1.82 -5.65 -5.05
CA GLN A 17 -1.17 -5.92 -6.33
C GLN A 17 -0.79 -4.64 -7.08
N GLN A 18 -1.44 -3.53 -6.76
CA GLN A 18 -1.24 -2.26 -7.45
C GLN A 18 -0.87 -1.16 -6.46
N GLY A 19 0.15 -0.37 -6.82
CA GLY A 19 0.54 0.81 -6.09
C GLY A 19 0.87 1.95 -7.06
N GLN A 20 0.34 3.14 -6.80
CA GLN A 20 0.59 4.31 -7.63
C GLN A 20 0.58 5.60 -6.81
N TRP A 21 1.24 6.63 -7.33
CA TRP A 21 1.15 7.99 -6.80
C TRP A 21 -0.19 8.60 -7.20
N LEU A 22 -0.96 9.04 -6.20
CA LEU A 22 -2.27 9.62 -6.39
C LEU A 22 -2.27 11.09 -5.98
N HIS A 23 -2.92 11.92 -6.80
CA HIS A 23 -3.24 13.28 -6.40
C HIS A 23 -4.31 13.25 -5.30
N PRO A 24 -4.23 14.09 -4.25
CA PRO A 24 -5.17 14.06 -3.12
C PRO A 24 -6.64 14.23 -3.53
N ALA A 25 -6.90 15.00 -4.60
CA ALA A 25 -8.25 15.15 -5.14
C ALA A 25 -8.78 13.86 -5.80
N GLU A 26 -7.92 13.13 -6.52
CA GLU A 26 -8.28 11.87 -7.19
C GLU A 26 -8.45 10.74 -6.18
N ARG A 27 -7.56 10.69 -5.18
CA ARG A 27 -7.67 9.73 -4.08
C ARG A 27 -9.04 9.81 -3.40
N LYS A 28 -9.51 11.01 -3.08
CA LYS A 28 -10.79 11.20 -2.40
C LYS A 28 -12.00 10.78 -3.25
N HIS A 29 -11.92 10.92 -4.57
CA HIS A 29 -13.06 10.68 -5.47
C HIS A 29 -13.09 9.26 -6.06
N PHE A 30 -11.93 8.67 -6.34
CA PHE A 30 -11.83 7.42 -7.11
C PHE A 30 -11.15 6.27 -6.36
N TYR A 31 -10.36 6.58 -5.34
CA TYR A 31 -9.48 5.60 -4.68
C TYR A 31 -9.53 5.75 -3.15
N ALA A 32 -10.73 6.02 -2.61
CA ALA A 32 -10.92 6.31 -1.20
C ALA A 32 -10.58 5.10 -0.29
N ASP A 33 -10.71 3.92 -0.87
CA ASP A 33 -10.42 2.58 -0.35
C ASP A 33 -8.94 2.19 -0.48
N TRP A 34 -8.13 2.97 -1.19
CA TRP A 34 -6.69 2.70 -1.29
C TRP A 34 -5.96 3.17 -0.04
N THR A 35 -4.99 2.36 0.39
CA THR A 35 -4.20 2.63 1.59
C THR A 35 -3.02 3.52 1.26
N ASP A 36 -2.91 4.66 1.92
CA ASP A 36 -1.74 5.54 1.82
C ASP A 36 -0.58 4.97 2.62
N VAL A 37 0.50 4.65 1.92
CA VAL A 37 1.72 4.07 2.47
C VAL A 37 2.94 4.98 2.31
N THR A 38 2.74 6.24 1.90
CA THR A 38 3.82 7.20 1.58
C THR A 38 4.86 7.33 2.68
N ASP A 39 4.39 7.31 3.93
CA ASP A 39 5.21 7.50 5.14
C ASP A 39 5.36 6.23 5.98
N TRP A 40 5.05 5.07 5.39
CA TRP A 40 5.19 3.82 6.13
C TRP A 40 6.66 3.41 6.22
N PRO A 41 7.09 2.90 7.39
CA PRO A 41 8.39 2.24 7.47
C PRO A 41 8.36 0.94 6.67
N ASP A 42 9.49 0.59 6.05
CA ASP A 42 9.63 -0.58 5.18
C ASP A 42 9.11 -1.87 5.82
N THR A 43 9.34 -2.06 7.12
CA THR A 43 8.86 -3.23 7.87
C THR A 43 7.33 -3.35 7.88
N LYS A 44 6.63 -2.21 8.01
CA LYS A 44 5.17 -2.16 7.97
C LYS A 44 4.66 -2.38 6.54
N LEU A 45 5.35 -1.80 5.55
CA LEU A 45 5.01 -1.98 4.14
C LEU A 45 5.14 -3.45 3.71
N VAL A 46 6.23 -4.11 4.08
CA VAL A 46 6.46 -5.55 3.81
C VAL A 46 5.38 -6.41 4.46
N ALA A 47 5.09 -6.20 5.75
CA ALA A 47 4.04 -6.96 6.44
C ALA A 47 2.64 -6.77 5.83
N PHE A 48 2.39 -5.60 5.23
CA PHE A 48 1.14 -5.32 4.54
C PHE A 48 1.08 -5.99 3.16
N LEU A 49 2.12 -5.86 2.34
CA LEU A 49 2.15 -6.43 0.99
C LEU A 49 2.26 -7.96 0.98
N MET A 50 2.96 -8.52 1.97
CA MET A 50 3.17 -9.94 2.14
C MET A 50 2.48 -10.38 3.42
N PRO A 51 1.14 -10.61 3.42
CA PRO A 51 0.53 -11.32 4.53
C PRO A 51 1.25 -12.66 4.66
N GLU A 52 1.65 -13.04 5.87
CA GLU A 52 2.38 -14.28 6.14
C GLU A 52 1.77 -15.41 5.29
N PRO A 53 2.58 -16.14 4.52
CA PRO A 53 2.05 -17.31 3.86
C PRO A 53 1.45 -18.21 4.95
N GLU A 54 0.37 -18.91 4.63
CA GLU A 54 -0.25 -19.95 5.46
C GLU A 54 0.70 -21.14 5.71
N GLN A 55 2.00 -20.91 5.88
CA GLN A 55 3.03 -21.88 6.24
C GLN A 55 2.80 -22.52 7.61
N ARG A 56 1.83 -22.06 8.40
CA ARG A 56 1.39 -22.79 9.59
C ARG A 56 0.71 -24.12 9.28
N GLU A 57 0.18 -24.32 8.07
CA GLU A 57 -0.41 -25.61 7.67
C GLU A 57 0.58 -26.52 6.93
N LEU A 58 1.60 -25.96 6.28
CA LEU A 58 2.59 -26.74 5.51
C LEU A 58 3.60 -27.53 6.38
N PHE A 59 3.73 -27.19 7.66
CA PHE A 59 4.63 -27.88 8.60
C PHE A 59 3.87 -28.61 9.74
N ALA A 60 2.56 -28.84 9.59
CA ALA A 60 1.71 -29.47 10.60
C ALA A 60 1.49 -30.99 10.44
N ALA A 61 2.30 -31.69 9.62
CA ALA A 61 2.21 -33.14 9.44
C ALA A 61 3.59 -33.81 9.35
#